data_AF-A0A929G1L0-F1
#
_entry.id   AF-A0A929G1L0-F1
#
_cell.length_a   1.000
_cell.length_b   1.000
_cell.length_c   1.000
_cell.angle_alpha   90.00
_cell.angle_beta   90.00
_cell.angle_gamma   90.00
#
_symmetry.space_group_name_H-M   'P 1'
#
loop_
_entity.id
_entity.type
_entity.pdbx_description
1 polymer ?
#
loop_
_entity_poly.entity_id
_entity_poly.type
_entity_poly.pdbx_seq_one_letter_code
_entity_poly.pdbx_strand_id
1 'polypeptide(L)'
;MKTTTKLLFIFSVFLICSCATIPKQAPSLSEELGIKINSLEKSHINLLHSFFNQKRKVVDEFIVKEWVPAFTEEFFTNQTIKDAWEEIASSSNKEDRTKFLTMLTPKLQNKINSKRIELIKPLDDLERELEHKIRNEYNIARSINNSLTGFLYSASKVDENRKRYLEMLGVSDDKINNTLSKTDNLVNQLVKQGNVALEKEQQIEAYLKQLKKINTDLNTNPLNQ
;
A
#
# COMPACT_ATOMS: atom_id res chain seq x y z
N MET A 1 -18.10 -60.74 13.62
CA MET A 1 -18.47 -59.41 13.07
C MET A 1 -19.28 -58.56 14.07
N LYS A 2 -18.78 -58.28 15.28
CA LYS A 2 -19.48 -57.40 16.26
C LYS A 2 -18.57 -56.33 16.91
N THR A 3 -17.29 -56.30 16.56
CA THR A 3 -16.28 -55.43 17.18
C THR A 3 -15.94 -54.19 16.34
N THR A 4 -16.25 -54.18 15.04
CA THR A 4 -15.97 -53.04 14.14
C THR A 4 -17.01 -51.92 14.23
N THR A 5 -18.25 -52.20 14.66
CA THR A 5 -19.32 -51.18 14.78
C THR A 5 -19.15 -50.28 16.01
N LYS A 6 -18.51 -50.77 17.09
CA LYS A 6 -18.26 -49.96 18.30
C LYS A 6 -17.08 -48.98 18.14
N LEU A 7 -16.10 -49.29 17.29
CA LEU A 7 -14.96 -48.41 17.05
C LEU A 7 -15.33 -47.18 16.20
N LEU A 8 -16.30 -47.33 15.29
CA LEU A 8 -16.77 -46.26 14.40
C LEU A 8 -17.60 -45.20 15.14
N PHE A 9 -18.25 -45.57 16.26
CA PHE A 9 -19.04 -44.65 17.08
C PHE A 9 -18.15 -43.75 17.98
N ILE A 10 -16.95 -44.23 18.35
CA ILE A 10 -16.01 -43.48 19.20
C ILE A 10 -15.26 -42.42 18.40
N PHE A 11 -15.01 -42.63 17.10
CA PHE A 11 -14.36 -41.64 16.23
C PHE A 11 -15.27 -40.45 15.88
N SER A 12 -16.59 -40.64 15.86
CA SER A 12 -17.56 -39.58 15.54
C SER A 12 -17.73 -38.54 16.66
N VAL A 13 -17.31 -38.84 17.90
CA VAL A 13 -17.46 -37.95 19.07
C VAL A 13 -16.29 -36.96 19.20
N PHE A 14 -15.14 -37.24 18.57
CA PHE A 14 -13.97 -36.35 18.64
C PHE A 14 -13.99 -35.18 17.63
N LEU A 15 -14.91 -35.18 16.66
CA LEU A 15 -15.02 -34.14 15.63
C LEU A 15 -15.71 -32.85 16.10
N ILE A 16 -16.24 -32.81 17.33
CA ILE A 16 -17.05 -31.69 17.83
C ILE A 16 -16.30 -30.75 18.79
N CYS A 17 -15.04 -31.02 19.12
CA CYS A 17 -14.26 -30.19 20.06
C CYS A 17 -13.45 -29.06 19.43
N SER A 18 -13.57 -28.81 18.13
CA SER A 18 -12.88 -27.69 17.47
C SER A 18 -13.68 -26.38 17.53
N CYS A 19 -14.29 -26.06 18.67
CA CYS A 19 -14.73 -24.70 18.97
C CYS A 19 -13.56 -23.97 19.61
N ALA A 20 -12.61 -23.50 18.80
CA ALA A 20 -11.55 -22.63 19.29
C ALA A 20 -12.19 -21.31 19.76
N THR A 21 -12.27 -21.10 21.08
CA THR A 21 -12.66 -19.82 21.68
C THR A 21 -11.64 -18.77 21.27
N ILE A 22 -12.10 -17.65 20.72
CA ILE A 22 -11.19 -16.55 20.34
C ILE A 22 -10.62 -15.96 21.63
N PRO A 23 -9.28 -15.91 21.80
CA PRO A 23 -8.68 -15.33 22.99
C PRO A 23 -9.09 -13.86 23.14
N LYS A 24 -9.40 -13.43 24.36
CA LYS A 24 -9.75 -12.02 24.68
C LYS A 24 -8.66 -11.01 24.28
N GLN A 25 -7.43 -11.47 24.11
CA GLN A 25 -6.26 -10.67 23.74
C GLN A 25 -6.18 -10.43 22.21
N ALA A 26 -6.89 -11.22 21.41
CA ALA A 26 -6.81 -11.16 19.95
C ALA A 26 -7.15 -9.77 19.36
N PRO A 27 -8.18 -9.03 19.83
CA PRO A 27 -8.44 -7.67 19.35
C PRO A 27 -7.24 -6.73 19.60
N SER A 28 -6.65 -6.78 20.80
CA SER A 28 -5.51 -5.93 21.17
C SER A 28 -4.26 -6.26 20.35
N LEU A 29 -4.00 -7.53 20.06
CA LEU A 29 -2.90 -7.92 19.18
C LEU A 29 -3.11 -7.43 17.73
N SER A 30 -4.37 -7.41 17.26
CA SER A 30 -4.70 -6.87 15.94
C SER A 30 -4.55 -5.33 15.88
N GLU A 31 -4.80 -4.62 16.98
CA GLU A 31 -4.49 -3.19 17.08
C GLU A 31 -2.98 -2.93 17.00
N GLU A 32 -2.17 -3.74 17.70
CA GLU A 32 -0.71 -3.64 17.64
C GLU A 32 -0.19 -3.92 16.23
N LEU A 33 -0.77 -4.90 15.52
CA LEU A 33 -0.48 -5.15 14.11
C LEU A 33 -0.75 -3.90 13.25
N GLY A 34 -1.85 -3.18 13.49
CA GLY A 34 -2.15 -1.92 12.82
C GLY A 34 -1.07 -0.85 13.03
N ILE A 35 -0.53 -0.74 14.25
CA ILE A 35 0.59 0.16 14.57
C ILE A 35 1.85 -0.26 13.79
N LYS A 36 2.15 -1.56 13.72
CA LYS A 36 3.30 -2.07 12.97
C LYS A 36 3.17 -1.85 11.47
N ILE A 37 1.98 -2.02 10.89
CA ILE A 37 1.69 -1.70 9.48
C ILE A 37 2.06 -0.24 9.18
N ASN A 38 1.65 0.70 10.04
CA ASN A 38 1.99 2.12 9.89
C ASN A 38 3.50 2.38 10.00
N SER A 39 4.19 1.71 10.92
CA SER A 39 5.64 1.85 11.08
C SER A 39 6.38 1.34 9.85
N LEU A 40 5.95 0.21 9.29
CA LEU A 40 6.56 -0.37 8.10
C LEU A 40 6.35 0.51 6.86
N GLU A 41 5.16 1.09 6.68
CA GLU A 41 4.90 2.06 5.61
C GLU A 41 5.94 3.20 5.67
N LYS A 42 6.10 3.83 6.84
CA LYS A 42 7.07 4.92 7.03
C LYS A 42 8.49 4.48 6.70
N SER A 43 8.92 3.31 7.17
CA SER A 43 10.25 2.78 6.88
C SER A 43 10.47 2.54 5.38
N HIS A 44 9.50 1.97 4.68
CA HIS A 44 9.60 1.72 3.24
C HIS A 44 9.60 3.01 2.42
N ILE A 45 8.77 3.99 2.78
CA ILE A 45 8.79 5.31 2.13
C ILE A 45 10.13 6.01 2.35
N ASN A 46 10.68 5.98 3.57
CA ASN A 46 12.00 6.57 3.83
C ASN A 46 13.12 5.88 3.05
N LEU A 47 13.06 4.55 2.90
CA LEU A 47 14.00 3.79 2.09
C LEU A 47 13.91 4.19 0.61
N LEU A 48 12.68 4.29 0.08
CA LEU A 48 12.43 4.74 -1.29
C LEU A 48 13.06 6.13 -1.53
N HIS A 49 12.76 7.09 -0.65
CA HIS A 49 13.31 8.45 -0.75
C HIS A 49 14.83 8.46 -0.68
N SER A 50 15.42 7.69 0.23
CA SER A 50 16.87 7.59 0.37
C SER A 50 17.53 7.02 -0.90
N PHE A 51 16.92 5.98 -1.48
CA PHE A 51 17.39 5.37 -2.72
C PHE A 51 17.36 6.37 -3.89
N PHE A 52 16.23 7.04 -4.14
CA PHE A 52 16.12 7.99 -5.25
C PHE A 52 16.98 9.23 -5.05
N ASN A 53 17.14 9.71 -3.81
CA ASN A 53 18.07 10.79 -3.51
C ASN A 53 19.51 10.42 -3.84
N GLN A 54 19.93 9.17 -3.59
CA GLN A 54 21.24 8.69 -4.02
C GLN A 54 21.37 8.68 -5.54
N LYS A 55 20.33 8.27 -6.27
CA LYS A 55 20.35 8.27 -7.75
C LYS A 55 20.42 9.68 -8.33
N ARG A 56 19.69 10.65 -7.78
CA ARG A 56 19.78 12.07 -8.16
C ARG A 56 21.21 12.61 -7.98
N LYS A 57 21.87 12.30 -6.86
CA LYS A 57 23.27 12.69 -6.63
C LYS A 57 24.22 12.12 -7.69
N VAL A 58 24.04 10.86 -8.08
CA VAL A 58 24.84 10.25 -9.16
C VAL A 58 24.62 10.98 -10.50
N VAL A 59 23.38 11.32 -10.83
CA VAL A 59 23.07 12.11 -12.03
C VAL A 59 23.71 13.50 -11.96
N ASP A 60 23.63 14.19 -10.83
CA ASP A 60 24.27 15.48 -10.64
C ASP A 60 25.80 15.41 -10.79
N GLU A 61 26.42 14.36 -10.24
CA GLU A 61 27.85 14.12 -10.39
C GLU A 61 28.23 13.87 -11.86
N PHE A 62 27.47 13.05 -12.57
CA PHE A 62 27.65 12.83 -14.00
C PHE A 62 27.55 14.15 -14.80
N ILE A 63 26.52 14.97 -14.50
CA ILE A 63 26.34 16.25 -15.18
C ILE A 63 27.57 17.14 -14.99
N VAL A 64 28.05 17.28 -13.76
CA VAL A 64 29.15 18.19 -13.44
C VAL A 64 30.50 17.66 -13.93
N LYS A 65 30.78 16.38 -13.75
CA LYS A 65 32.11 15.79 -13.99
C LYS A 65 32.33 15.32 -15.42
N GLU A 66 31.26 14.97 -16.14
CA GLU A 66 31.37 14.36 -17.46
C GLU A 66 30.64 15.18 -18.52
N TRP A 67 29.35 15.45 -18.32
CA TRP A 67 28.54 16.09 -19.34
C TRP A 67 28.91 17.57 -19.56
N VAL A 68 29.09 18.35 -18.48
CA VAL A 68 29.46 19.77 -18.58
C VAL A 68 30.79 19.95 -19.33
N PRO A 69 31.88 19.24 -18.99
CA PRO A 69 33.12 19.33 -19.76
C PRO A 69 32.94 19.04 -21.25
N ALA A 70 32.29 17.92 -21.59
CA ALA A 70 32.05 17.53 -22.98
C ALA A 70 31.19 18.57 -23.73
N PHE A 71 30.12 19.05 -23.10
CA PHE A 71 29.27 20.10 -23.65
C PHE A 71 30.04 21.41 -23.86
N THR A 72 30.89 21.81 -22.92
CA THR A 72 31.68 23.04 -23.07
C THR A 72 32.70 22.93 -24.19
N GLU A 73 33.37 21.78 -24.32
CA GLU A 73 34.31 21.55 -25.42
C GLU A 73 33.60 21.69 -26.77
N GLU A 74 32.45 21.03 -26.95
CA GLU A 74 31.63 21.14 -28.14
C GLU A 74 31.14 22.57 -28.38
N PHE A 75 30.66 23.26 -27.34
CA PHE A 75 30.10 24.61 -27.44
C PHE A 75 31.13 25.62 -27.99
N PHE A 76 32.39 25.50 -27.57
CA PHE A 76 33.48 26.37 -28.04
C PHE A 76 34.07 25.96 -29.40
N THR A 77 33.61 24.87 -30.01
CA THR A 77 33.97 24.56 -31.41
C THR A 77 33.20 25.42 -32.42
N ASN A 78 32.08 26.04 -32.02
CA ASN A 78 31.33 26.92 -32.89
C ASN A 78 32.19 28.14 -33.28
N GLN A 79 32.40 28.35 -34.59
CA GLN A 79 33.34 29.37 -35.10
C GLN A 79 33.04 30.77 -34.55
N THR A 80 31.78 31.20 -34.52
CA THR A 80 31.40 32.53 -33.99
C THR A 80 31.74 32.68 -32.51
N ILE A 81 31.53 31.61 -31.72
CA ILE A 81 31.82 31.63 -30.28
C ILE A 81 33.32 31.57 -30.04
N LYS A 82 34.02 30.74 -30.82
CA LYS A 82 35.48 30.61 -30.77
C LYS A 82 36.16 31.94 -31.06
N ASP A 83 35.79 32.60 -32.15
CA ASP A 83 36.37 33.89 -32.55
C ASP A 83 36.11 34.96 -31.49
N ALA A 84 34.87 35.05 -30.99
CA ALA A 84 34.50 35.99 -29.92
C ALA A 84 35.26 35.70 -28.61
N TRP A 85 35.48 34.42 -28.28
CA TRP A 85 36.25 34.03 -27.10
C TRP A 85 37.73 34.39 -27.24
N GLU A 86 38.35 34.10 -28.38
CA GLU A 86 39.76 34.42 -28.65
C GLU A 86 40.02 35.93 -28.62
N GLU A 87 39.13 36.73 -29.21
CA GLU A 87 39.19 38.20 -29.17
C GLU A 87 39.09 38.73 -27.73
N ILE A 88 38.12 38.24 -26.94
CA ILE A 88 37.88 38.76 -25.59
C ILE A 88 38.92 38.24 -24.58
N ALA A 89 39.40 37.01 -24.75
CA ALA A 89 40.46 36.46 -23.93
C ALA A 89 41.78 37.21 -24.13
N SER A 90 42.09 37.62 -25.37
CA SER A 90 43.30 38.40 -25.69
C SER A 90 43.18 39.90 -25.36
N SER A 91 41.96 40.46 -25.28
CA SER A 91 41.73 41.86 -24.89
C SER A 91 42.21 42.18 -23.47
N SER A 92 42.93 43.29 -23.28
CA SER A 92 43.29 43.81 -21.94
C SER A 92 42.12 44.50 -21.22
N ASN A 93 40.97 44.67 -21.88
CA ASN A 93 39.82 45.36 -21.32
C ASN A 93 39.00 44.44 -20.40
N LYS A 94 39.06 44.72 -19.10
CA LYS A 94 38.31 44.00 -18.07
C LYS A 94 36.78 44.12 -18.24
N GLU A 95 36.30 45.25 -18.74
CA GLU A 95 34.86 45.49 -18.91
C GLU A 95 34.29 44.57 -19.99
N ASP A 96 34.97 44.44 -21.13
CA ASP A 96 34.54 43.57 -22.24
C ASP A 96 34.50 42.10 -21.81
N ARG A 97 35.53 41.63 -21.08
CA ARG A 97 35.56 40.28 -20.48
C ARG A 97 34.38 40.05 -19.53
N THR A 98 34.09 41.04 -18.68
CA THR A 98 32.99 40.97 -17.72
C THR A 98 31.63 40.92 -18.43
N LYS A 99 31.44 41.76 -19.45
CA LYS A 99 30.22 41.82 -20.25
C LYS A 99 29.99 40.51 -21.00
N PHE A 100 31.04 39.93 -21.57
CA PHE A 100 30.96 38.64 -22.25
C PHE A 100 30.54 37.51 -21.30
N LEU A 101 31.20 37.38 -20.15
CA LEU A 101 30.86 36.37 -19.16
C LEU A 101 29.42 36.55 -18.64
N THR A 102 29.00 37.79 -18.41
CA THR A 102 27.65 38.11 -17.95
C THR A 102 26.59 37.77 -19.00
N MET A 103 26.90 37.90 -20.29
CA MET A 103 26.00 37.53 -21.38
C MET A 103 25.96 36.01 -21.64
N LEU A 104 27.12 35.34 -21.57
CA LEU A 104 27.27 33.94 -21.94
C LEU A 104 26.84 32.99 -20.82
N THR A 105 27.24 33.28 -19.58
CA THR A 105 27.01 32.40 -18.42
C THR A 105 25.54 32.02 -18.26
N PRO A 106 24.55 32.93 -18.36
CA PRO A 106 23.14 32.55 -18.26
C PRO A 106 22.69 31.56 -19.35
N LYS A 107 23.22 31.68 -20.57
CA LYS A 107 22.89 30.76 -21.67
C LYS A 107 23.42 29.35 -21.41
N LEU A 108 24.67 29.25 -20.94
CA LEU A 108 25.28 27.98 -20.55
C LEU A 108 24.53 27.38 -19.36
N GLN A 109 24.27 28.18 -18.32
CA GLN A 109 23.56 27.74 -17.12
C GLN A 109 22.15 27.23 -17.45
N ASN A 110 21.43 27.90 -18.34
CA ASN A 110 20.11 27.44 -18.79
C ASN A 110 20.21 26.08 -19.46
N LYS A 111 21.19 25.86 -20.36
CA LYS A 111 21.38 24.57 -21.02
C LYS A 111 21.74 23.46 -20.02
N ILE A 112 22.61 23.75 -19.05
CA ILE A 112 22.99 22.82 -17.97
C ILE A 112 21.77 22.48 -17.12
N ASN A 113 20.98 23.47 -16.71
CA ASN A 113 19.78 23.26 -15.91
C ASN A 113 18.71 22.48 -16.67
N SER A 114 18.51 22.76 -17.96
CA SER A 114 17.59 21.99 -18.80
C SER A 114 18.02 20.52 -18.88
N LYS A 115 19.32 20.25 -19.04
CA LYS A 115 19.84 18.88 -19.06
C LYS A 115 19.66 18.19 -17.71
N ARG A 116 19.85 18.91 -16.61
CA ARG A 116 19.57 18.39 -15.27
C ARG A 116 18.10 17.99 -15.10
N ILE A 117 17.18 18.85 -15.50
CA ILE A 117 15.73 18.53 -15.44
C ILE A 117 15.41 17.33 -16.33
N GLU A 118 15.95 17.29 -17.55
CA GLU A 118 15.76 16.18 -18.49
C GLU A 118 16.15 14.82 -17.87
N LEU A 119 17.28 14.76 -17.15
CA LEU A 119 17.79 13.51 -16.58
C LEU A 119 17.18 13.18 -15.21
N ILE A 120 16.77 14.17 -14.41
CA ILE A 120 16.17 13.96 -13.08
C ILE A 120 14.67 13.64 -13.19
N LYS A 121 13.93 14.26 -14.11
CA LYS A 121 12.48 14.11 -14.20
C LYS A 121 12.00 12.64 -14.27
N PRO A 122 12.63 11.74 -15.04
CA PRO A 122 12.24 10.32 -15.05
C PRO A 122 12.40 9.63 -13.69
N LEU A 123 13.40 10.05 -12.89
CA LEU A 123 13.59 9.54 -11.52
C LEU A 123 12.47 10.03 -10.60
N ASP A 124 12.10 11.30 -10.71
CA ASP A 124 11.01 11.89 -9.92
C ASP A 124 9.66 11.23 -10.25
N ASP A 125 9.39 11.03 -11.54
CA ASP A 125 8.17 10.38 -12.00
C ASP A 125 8.09 8.92 -11.50
N LEU A 126 9.20 8.18 -11.56
CA LEU A 126 9.26 6.80 -11.06
C LEU A 126 9.14 6.71 -9.53
N GLU A 127 9.80 7.61 -8.79
CA GLU A 127 9.67 7.65 -7.33
C GLU A 127 8.22 7.88 -6.92
N ARG A 128 7.53 8.84 -7.55
CA ARG A 128 6.13 9.15 -7.28
C ARG A 128 5.23 7.94 -7.54
N GLU A 129 5.42 7.26 -8.67
CA GLU A 129 4.66 6.04 -9.01
C GLU A 129 4.85 4.92 -7.98
N LEU A 130 6.10 4.68 -7.57
CA LEU A 130 6.42 3.65 -6.56
C LEU A 130 5.88 4.02 -5.19
N GLU A 131 5.98 5.29 -4.78
CA GLU A 131 5.41 5.79 -3.54
C GLU A 131 3.89 5.56 -3.51
N HIS A 132 3.18 5.93 -4.59
CA HIS A 132 1.73 5.69 -4.68
C HIS A 132 1.38 4.21 -4.54
N LYS A 133 2.10 3.32 -5.21
CA LYS A 133 1.89 1.87 -5.11
C LYS A 133 2.11 1.35 -3.69
N ILE A 134 3.21 1.74 -3.05
CA ILE A 134 3.52 1.35 -1.66
C ILE A 134 2.40 1.81 -0.72
N ARG A 135 2.00 3.09 -0.80
CA ARG A 135 0.93 3.64 0.04
C ARG A 135 -0.40 2.92 -0.17
N ASN A 136 -0.73 2.57 -1.41
CA ASN A 136 -1.95 1.83 -1.72
C ASN A 136 -1.98 0.44 -1.06
N GLU A 137 -0.88 -0.31 -1.15
CA GLU A 137 -0.77 -1.63 -0.50
C GLU A 137 -0.93 -1.51 1.03
N TYR A 138 -0.32 -0.49 1.66
CA TYR A 138 -0.48 -0.25 3.09
C TYR A 138 -1.88 0.20 3.49
N ASN A 139 -2.58 0.95 2.63
CA ASN A 139 -4.00 1.28 2.83
C ASN A 139 -4.88 0.03 2.80
N ILE A 140 -4.64 -0.89 1.87
CA ILE A 140 -5.34 -2.18 1.79
C ILE A 140 -5.07 -2.98 3.07
N ALA A 141 -3.80 -3.12 3.47
CA ALA A 141 -3.41 -3.83 4.69
C ALA A 141 -4.09 -3.25 5.95
N ARG A 142 -4.14 -1.91 6.08
CA ARG A 142 -4.88 -1.24 7.16
C ARG A 142 -6.37 -1.57 7.14
N SER A 143 -7.00 -1.53 5.97
CA SER A 143 -8.44 -1.82 5.82
C SER A 143 -8.77 -3.26 6.25
N ILE A 144 -7.95 -4.22 5.84
CA ILE A 144 -8.05 -5.62 6.25
C ILE A 144 -7.87 -5.74 7.77
N ASN A 145 -6.82 -5.12 8.34
CA ASN A 145 -6.55 -5.17 9.77
C ASN A 145 -7.69 -4.55 10.61
N ASN A 146 -8.25 -3.42 10.17
CA ASN A 146 -9.36 -2.76 10.86
C ASN A 146 -10.62 -3.62 10.84
N SER A 147 -10.92 -4.25 9.69
CA SER A 147 -12.05 -5.18 9.56
C SER A 147 -11.86 -6.40 10.46
N LEU A 148 -10.66 -6.98 10.47
CA LEU A 148 -10.30 -8.10 11.35
C LEU A 148 -10.42 -7.72 12.82
N THR A 149 -9.88 -6.56 13.22
CA THR A 149 -9.98 -6.03 14.59
C THR A 149 -11.45 -5.90 15.01
N GLY A 150 -12.30 -5.36 14.14
CA GLY A 150 -13.75 -5.27 14.38
C GLY A 150 -14.41 -6.63 14.57
N PHE A 151 -14.08 -7.62 13.74
CA PHE A 151 -14.57 -8.99 13.91
C PHE A 151 -14.10 -9.64 15.21
N LEU A 152 -12.83 -9.45 15.58
CA LEU A 152 -12.27 -9.97 16.83
C LEU A 152 -12.95 -9.34 18.05
N TYR A 153 -13.25 -8.03 18.03
CA TYR A 153 -14.02 -7.37 19.07
C TYR A 153 -15.44 -7.90 19.17
N SER A 154 -16.12 -8.08 18.04
CA SER A 154 -17.48 -8.63 17.99
C SER A 154 -17.52 -10.03 18.59
N ALA A 155 -16.62 -10.91 18.16
CA ALA A 155 -16.54 -12.29 18.65
C ALA A 155 -16.14 -12.36 20.13
N SER A 156 -15.15 -11.57 20.57
CA SER A 156 -14.75 -11.53 21.98
C SER A 156 -15.86 -11.00 22.91
N LYS A 157 -16.72 -10.09 22.44
CA LYS A 157 -17.86 -9.58 23.23
C LYS A 157 -19.02 -10.58 23.30
N VAL A 158 -19.28 -11.32 22.22
CA VAL A 158 -20.29 -12.38 22.20
C VAL A 158 -19.92 -13.51 23.17
N ASP A 159 -18.64 -13.93 23.18
CA ASP A 159 -18.14 -14.93 24.14
C ASP A 159 -18.19 -14.44 25.59
N GLU A 160 -17.87 -13.16 25.82
CA GLU A 160 -17.88 -12.58 27.17
C GLU A 160 -19.29 -12.40 27.74
N ASN A 161 -20.27 -12.01 26.91
CA ASN A 161 -21.67 -11.92 27.34
C ASN A 161 -22.25 -13.29 27.66
N ARG A 162 -21.93 -14.32 26.87
CA ARG A 162 -22.40 -15.69 27.12
C ARG A 162 -21.89 -16.24 28.46
N LYS A 163 -20.62 -16.02 28.78
CA LYS A 163 -20.02 -16.49 30.05
C LYS A 163 -20.56 -15.74 31.27
N ARG A 164 -20.76 -14.42 31.15
CA ARG A 164 -21.26 -13.55 32.24
C ARG A 164 -22.70 -13.85 32.64
N TYR A 165 -23.59 -14.14 31.67
CA TYR A 165 -24.98 -14.51 31.98
C TYR A 165 -25.09 -15.92 32.59
N LEU A 166 -24.20 -16.85 32.23
CA LEU A 166 -24.15 -18.18 32.82
C LEU A 166 -23.62 -18.14 34.27
N GLU A 167 -22.67 -17.26 34.57
CA GLU A 167 -22.14 -17.05 35.93
C GLU A 167 -23.10 -16.26 36.83
N MET A 168 -23.83 -15.26 36.31
CA MET A 168 -24.80 -14.47 37.10
C MET A 168 -26.06 -15.25 37.51
N LEU A 169 -26.44 -16.31 36.80
CA LEU A 169 -27.67 -17.05 37.07
C LEU A 169 -27.49 -18.33 37.89
N GLY A 170 -26.25 -18.78 38.12
CA GLY A 170 -25.99 -19.94 38.99
C GLY A 170 -26.69 -21.25 38.56
N VAL A 171 -26.98 -21.42 37.26
CA VAL A 171 -27.78 -22.55 36.75
C VAL A 171 -26.88 -23.58 36.05
N SER A 172 -26.65 -24.72 36.71
CA SER A 172 -26.16 -25.95 36.09
C SER A 172 -27.30 -26.97 35.94
N ASP A 173 -28.29 -26.70 35.08
CA ASP A 173 -29.38 -27.66 34.88
C ASP A 173 -29.78 -27.81 33.40
N ASP A 174 -29.63 -29.04 32.90
CA ASP A 174 -29.67 -29.42 31.48
C ASP A 174 -31.02 -29.16 30.79
N LYS A 175 -32.09 -28.91 31.56
CA LYS A 175 -33.43 -28.60 31.05
C LYS A 175 -33.56 -27.17 30.49
N ILE A 176 -32.82 -26.22 31.06
CA ILE A 176 -32.85 -24.81 30.61
C ILE A 176 -32.01 -24.65 29.34
N ASN A 177 -30.87 -25.34 29.24
CA ASN A 177 -30.05 -25.41 28.03
C ASN A 177 -30.83 -25.88 26.80
N ASN A 178 -31.73 -26.86 26.99
CA ASN A 178 -32.54 -27.42 25.91
C ASN A 178 -33.64 -26.46 25.44
N THR A 179 -34.19 -25.67 26.35
CA THR A 179 -35.22 -24.66 26.03
C THR A 179 -34.58 -23.45 25.35
N LEU A 180 -33.42 -22.99 25.83
CA LEU A 180 -32.67 -21.90 25.22
C LEU A 180 -32.18 -22.25 23.81
N SER A 181 -31.69 -23.49 23.62
CA SER A 181 -31.27 -23.99 22.30
C SER A 181 -32.43 -24.12 21.30
N LYS A 182 -33.66 -24.35 21.78
CA LYS A 182 -34.86 -24.33 20.93
C LYS A 182 -35.26 -22.91 20.53
N THR A 183 -35.12 -21.95 21.44
CA THR A 183 -35.39 -20.54 21.15
C THR A 183 -34.35 -19.95 20.19
N ASP A 184 -33.06 -20.26 20.38
CA ASP A 184 -32.01 -19.89 19.41
C ASP A 184 -32.23 -20.56 18.05
N ASN A 185 -32.70 -21.81 18.00
CA ASN A 185 -33.08 -22.44 16.73
C ASN A 185 -34.28 -21.75 16.09
N LEU A 186 -35.28 -21.32 16.86
CA LEU A 186 -36.45 -20.60 16.37
C LEU A 186 -36.07 -19.21 15.83
N VAL A 187 -35.19 -18.48 16.51
CA VAL A 187 -34.67 -17.18 16.03
C VAL A 187 -33.78 -17.38 14.82
N ASN A 188 -32.92 -18.40 14.80
CA ASN A 188 -32.14 -18.74 13.61
C ASN A 188 -32.99 -19.25 12.45
N GLN A 189 -34.15 -19.88 12.72
CA GLN A 189 -35.14 -20.23 11.72
C GLN A 189 -35.91 -19.00 11.23
N LEU A 190 -36.20 -18.02 12.09
CA LEU A 190 -36.80 -16.73 11.71
C LEU A 190 -35.84 -15.90 10.85
N VAL A 191 -34.55 -15.88 11.19
CA VAL A 191 -33.47 -15.27 10.38
C VAL A 191 -33.25 -16.06 9.09
N LYS A 192 -33.30 -17.41 9.11
CA LYS A 192 -33.26 -18.23 7.89
C LYS A 192 -34.49 -18.05 7.01
N GLN A 193 -35.69 -17.91 7.58
CA GLN A 193 -36.94 -17.67 6.84
C GLN A 193 -37.02 -16.22 6.33
N GLY A 194 -36.47 -15.25 7.06
CA GLY A 194 -36.21 -13.90 6.57
C GLY A 194 -35.15 -13.85 5.46
N ASN A 195 -34.25 -14.83 5.41
CA ASN A 195 -33.25 -15.03 4.35
C ASN A 195 -33.73 -15.88 3.17
N VAL A 196 -35.01 -16.27 3.09
CA VAL A 196 -35.58 -16.90 1.87
C VAL A 196 -36.00 -15.84 0.83
N ALA A 197 -35.86 -14.55 1.13
CA ALA A 197 -35.91 -13.50 0.11
C ALA A 197 -34.52 -13.27 -0.51
N LEU A 198 -34.25 -14.07 -1.55
CA LEU A 198 -33.49 -13.74 -2.77
C LEU A 198 -32.00 -13.30 -2.64
N GLU A 199 -31.14 -14.21 -3.14
CA GLU A 199 -29.94 -13.96 -3.96
C GLU A 199 -28.73 -13.22 -3.33
N LYS A 200 -27.83 -13.97 -2.68
CA LYS A 200 -26.47 -13.48 -2.38
C LYS A 200 -25.33 -14.44 -2.73
N GLU A 201 -25.46 -15.12 -3.86
CA GLU A 201 -24.29 -15.60 -4.61
C GLU A 201 -24.07 -14.75 -5.87
N GLN A 202 -25.15 -14.36 -6.55
CA GLN A 202 -25.08 -13.41 -7.68
C GLN A 202 -24.70 -11.98 -7.27
N GLN A 203 -25.00 -11.50 -6.05
CA GLN A 203 -24.58 -10.16 -5.62
C GLN A 203 -23.10 -10.09 -5.25
N ILE A 204 -22.53 -11.17 -4.71
CA ILE A 204 -21.10 -11.25 -4.45
C ILE A 204 -20.36 -11.36 -5.78
N GLU A 205 -20.83 -12.17 -6.72
CA GLU A 205 -20.26 -12.19 -8.08
C GLU A 205 -20.50 -10.90 -8.87
N ALA A 206 -21.67 -10.26 -8.77
CA ALA A 206 -21.95 -8.98 -9.44
C ALA A 206 -21.14 -7.83 -8.85
N TYR A 207 -20.94 -7.80 -7.53
CA TYR A 207 -20.05 -6.86 -6.85
C TYR A 207 -18.58 -7.08 -7.25
N LEU A 208 -18.12 -8.35 -7.31
CA LEU A 208 -16.79 -8.71 -7.79
C LEU A 208 -16.62 -8.43 -9.30
N LYS A 209 -17.67 -8.57 -10.10
CA LYS A 209 -17.68 -8.29 -11.55
C LYS A 209 -17.71 -6.78 -11.83
N GLN A 210 -18.41 -5.99 -11.01
CA GLN A 210 -18.37 -4.52 -11.05
C GLN A 210 -17.00 -3.98 -10.60
N LEU A 211 -16.41 -4.55 -9.54
CA LEU A 211 -15.04 -4.23 -9.10
C LEU A 211 -13.99 -4.55 -10.17
N LYS A 212 -14.11 -5.71 -10.85
CA LYS A 212 -13.22 -6.04 -11.97
C LYS A 212 -13.43 -5.11 -13.16
N LYS A 213 -14.68 -4.73 -13.50
CA LYS A 213 -14.98 -3.81 -14.60
C LYS A 213 -14.42 -2.40 -14.35
N ILE A 214 -14.51 -1.90 -13.12
CA ILE A 214 -13.89 -0.63 -12.70
C ILE A 214 -12.36 -0.70 -12.82
N ASN A 215 -11.74 -1.84 -12.48
CA ASN A 215 -10.28 -2.01 -12.57
C ASN A 215 -9.77 -2.18 -14.02
N THR A 216 -10.60 -2.71 -14.93
CA THR A 216 -10.28 -2.81 -16.36
C THR A 216 -10.50 -1.47 -17.08
N ASP A 217 -11.58 -0.75 -16.78
CA ASP A 217 -11.87 0.58 -17.36
C ASP A 217 -10.84 1.64 -16.90
N LEU A 218 -10.19 1.44 -15.75
CA LEU A 218 -9.05 2.26 -15.28
C LEU A 218 -7.71 1.92 -15.96
N ASN A 219 -7.58 0.78 -16.64
CA ASN A 219 -6.39 0.36 -17.38
C ASN A 219 -6.58 0.38 -18.92
N THR A 220 -7.76 0.78 -19.42
CA THR A 220 -8.03 0.94 -20.86
C THR A 220 -8.77 2.24 -21.18
N ASN A 221 -8.31 3.39 -20.66
CA ASN A 221 -8.73 4.70 -21.20
C ASN A 221 -7.61 5.32 -22.05
N PRO A 222 -7.81 5.47 -23.38
CA PRO A 222 -6.83 6.01 -24.31
C PRO A 222 -6.78 7.53 -24.23
N LEU A 223 -6.00 8.07 -23.30
CA LEU A 223 -5.56 9.49 -23.32
C LEU A 223 -4.07 9.64 -22.96
N ASN A 224 -3.27 8.64 -23.33
CA ASN A 224 -1.84 8.81 -23.62
C ASN A 224 -1.52 8.16 -24.99
N GLN A 225 -2.29 8.58 -26.01
CA GLN A 225 -1.79 8.74 -27.38
C GLN A 225 -1.81 10.23 -27.69
#